data_AF-A0A7X9ZEK4-F1
#
_entry.id   AF-A0A7X9ZEK4-F1
#
_cell.length_a   1.000
_cell.length_b   1.000
_cell.length_c   1.000
_cell.angle_alpha   90.00
_cell.angle_beta   90.00
_cell.angle_gamma   90.00
#
_symmetry.space_group_name_H-M   'P 1'
#
loop_
_entity.id
_entity.type
_entity.pdbx_description
1 polymer ?
#
loop_
_entity_poly.entity_id
_entity_poly.type
_entity_poly.pdbx_seq_one_letter_code
_entity_poly.pdbx_strand_id
1 'polypeptide(L)' 'MAVRVAVRPWGEVLINGRSRGVSPPLREISLAPGRYQVTVRNASAGDHSMTLTVAPDRPAVISHEFK' A
#
# COMPACT_ATOMS: atom_id res chain seq x y z
N MET A 1 -3.54 11.37 -7.15
CA MET A 1 -2.44 10.72 -7.88
C MET A 1 -2.58 9.22 -7.75
N ALA A 2 -2.32 8.53 -8.84
CA ALA A 2 -2.48 7.08 -8.91
C ALA A 2 -1.23 6.42 -8.29
N VAL A 3 -1.45 5.51 -7.33
CA VAL A 3 -0.40 4.78 -6.61
C VAL A 3 -0.61 3.30 -6.87
N ARG A 4 0.38 2.65 -7.49
CA ARG A 4 0.29 1.22 -7.79
C ARG A 4 0.48 0.38 -6.53
N VAL A 5 -0.23 -0.73 -6.47
CA VAL A 5 -0.20 -1.67 -5.35
C VAL A 5 0.15 -3.06 -5.89
N ALA A 6 1.18 -3.67 -5.32
CA ALA A 6 1.66 -4.99 -5.69
C ALA A 6 2.10 -5.76 -4.44
N VAL A 7 1.16 -6.47 -3.82
CA VAL A 7 1.42 -7.32 -2.65
C VAL A 7 1.24 -8.79 -2.99
N ARG A 8 2.19 -9.64 -2.57
CA ARG A 8 2.17 -11.09 -2.75
C ARG A 8 2.37 -11.83 -1.40
N PRO A 9 1.75 -13.01 -1.21
CA PRO A 9 0.72 -13.61 -2.07
C PRO A 9 -0.60 -12.82 -2.00
N TRP A 10 -0.84 -12.15 -0.88
CA TRP A 10 -1.93 -11.20 -0.68
C TRP A 10 -1.61 -10.27 0.50
N GLY A 11 -2.35 -9.18 0.64
CA GLY A 11 -2.30 -8.35 1.84
C GLY A 11 -3.30 -7.21 1.80
N GLU A 12 -3.89 -6.90 2.96
CA GLU A 12 -4.73 -5.73 3.15
C GLU A 12 -3.86 -4.48 3.26
N VAL A 13 -4.15 -3.47 2.45
CA VAL A 13 -3.40 -2.21 2.43
C VAL A 13 -4.15 -1.17 3.24
N LEU A 14 -3.55 -0.71 4.34
CA LEU A 14 -4.04 0.38 5.17
C LEU A 14 -3.18 1.62 4.95
N ILE A 15 -3.83 2.76 4.79
CA ILE A 15 -3.20 4.08 4.66
C ILE A 15 -3.62 4.91 5.87
N ASN A 16 -2.65 5.29 6.71
CA ASN A 16 -2.88 5.95 8.00
C ASN A 16 -3.92 5.21 8.86
N GLY A 17 -3.82 3.87 8.90
CA GLY A 17 -4.75 3.01 9.64
C GLY A 17 -6.12 2.78 9.00
N ARG A 18 -6.42 3.39 7.83
CA ARG A 18 -7.67 3.15 7.09
C ARG A 18 -7.45 2.15 5.97
N SER A 19 -8.23 1.05 5.97
CA SER A 19 -8.19 0.05 4.91
C SER A 19 -8.57 0.65 3.56
N ARG A 20 -7.82 0.30 2.53
CA ARG A 20 -8.06 0.63 1.12
C ARG A 20 -8.44 -0.59 0.29
N GLY A 21 -8.43 -1.78 0.89
CA GLY A 21 -8.71 -3.04 0.23
C GLY A 21 -7.51 -3.99 0.23
N VAL A 22 -7.67 -5.11 -0.46
CA VAL A 22 -6.73 -6.23 -0.45
C VAL A 22 -6.07 -6.39 -1.82
N SER A 23 -4.75 -6.44 -1.87
CA SER A 23 -3.97 -6.84 -3.06
C SER A 23 -3.76 -8.37 -3.03
N PRO A 24 -3.79 -9.11 -4.17
CA PRO A 24 -3.62 -8.65 -5.56
C PRO A 24 -4.79 -7.98 -6.31
N PRO A 25 -6.09 -8.13 -5.95
CA PRO A 25 -7.16 -7.50 -6.74
C PRO A 25 -7.13 -5.97 -6.65
N LEU A 26 -6.70 -5.42 -5.51
CA LEU A 26 -6.32 -4.01 -5.41
C LEU A 26 -4.97 -3.78 -6.08
N ARG A 27 -4.99 -3.16 -7.27
CA ARG A 27 -3.79 -2.84 -8.05
C ARG A 27 -3.39 -1.38 -8.01
N GLU A 28 -4.30 -0.51 -7.63
CA GLU A 28 -4.10 0.93 -7.65
C GLU A 28 -5.01 1.64 -6.64
N ILE A 29 -4.51 2.71 -6.04
CA ILE A 29 -5.27 3.61 -5.18
C ILE A 29 -5.01 5.06 -5.56
N SER A 30 -5.98 5.93 -5.34
CA SER A 30 -5.81 7.38 -5.50
C SER A 30 -5.49 8.04 -4.15
N LEU A 31 -4.34 8.71 -4.08
CA LEU A 31 -3.90 9.52 -2.93
C LEU A 31 -3.54 10.93 -3.37
N ALA A 32 -3.80 11.92 -2.51
CA ALA A 32 -3.31 13.28 -2.72
C ALA A 32 -1.79 13.33 -2.46
N PRO A 33 -1.08 14.36 -2.93
CA PRO A 33 0.29 14.60 -2.49
C PRO A 33 0.36 14.74 -0.97
N GLY A 34 1.32 14.07 -0.35
CA GLY A 34 1.46 14.01 1.10
C GLY A 34 2.28 12.82 1.55
N ARG A 35 2.52 12.76 2.87
CA ARG A 35 3.21 11.64 3.52
C ARG A 35 2.19 10.76 4.23
N TYR A 36 2.27 9.46 3.99
CA TYR A 36 1.35 8.46 4.51
C TYR A 36 2.12 7.33 5.19
N GLN A 37 1.56 6.81 6.29
CA GLN A 37 1.98 5.54 6.87
C GLN A 37 1.16 4.43 6.22
N VAL A 38 1.84 3.52 5.54
CA VAL A 38 1.24 2.38 4.87
C VAL A 38 1.49 1.16 5.73
N THR A 39 0.44 0.40 6.03
CA THR A 39 0.56 -0.90 6.68
C THR A 39 -0.06 -1.93 5.75
N VAL A 40 0.71 -2.95 5.41
CA VAL A 40 0.27 -4.11 4.65
C VAL A 40 0.09 -5.25 5.64
N ARG A 41 -1.14 -5.72 5.83
CA ARG A 41 -1.46 -6.82 6.75
C ARG A 41 -1.69 -8.10 5.99
N ASN A 42 -1.09 -9.18 6.45
CA ASN A 42 -1.37 -10.52 5.99
C ASN A 42 -1.61 -11.41 7.21
N ALA A 43 -2.76 -12.06 7.29
CA ALA A 43 -3.13 -12.89 8.45
C ALA A 43 -2.19 -14.08 8.67
N SER A 44 -1.46 -14.51 7.64
CA SER A 44 -0.51 -15.63 7.70
C SER A 44 0.93 -15.20 7.98
N ALA A 45 1.33 -13.99 7.57
CA ALA A 45 2.73 -13.51 7.65
C ALA A 45 2.94 -12.30 8.58
N GLY A 46 1.85 -11.67 9.05
CA GLY A 46 1.86 -10.52 9.95
C GLY A 46 1.74 -9.16 9.24
N ASP A 47 2.06 -8.11 9.99
CA ASP A 47 1.91 -6.72 9.55
C ASP A 47 3.25 -6.14 9.11
N HIS A 48 3.28 -5.53 7.93
CA HIS A 48 4.44 -4.81 7.40
C HIS A 48 4.12 -3.32 7.25
N SER A 49 4.86 -2.45 7.95
CA SER A 49 4.64 -0.99 7.90
C SER A 49 5.78 -0.26 7.19
N MET A 50 5.41 0.69 6.32
CA MET A 50 6.34 1.55 5.58
C MET A 50 5.80 2.99 5.49
N THR A 51 6.68 3.95 5.22
CA THR A 51 6.27 5.32 4.91
C THR A 51 6.25 5.52 3.40
N LEU A 52 5.13 6.02 2.88
CA LEU A 52 4.97 6.41 1.48
C LEU A 52 4.89 7.94 1.36
N THR A 53 5.75 8.53 0.55
CA THR A 53 5.66 9.94 0.18
C THR A 53 5.12 10.05 -1.24
N VAL A 54 3.96 10.68 -1.39
CA VAL A 54 3.34 10.98 -2.67
C VAL A 54 3.64 12.44 -3.00
N ALA A 55 4.25 12.70 -4.16
CA ALA A 55 4.57 14.04 -4.62
C ALA A 55 4.00 14.26 -6.03
N PRO A 56 3.66 15.51 -6.40
CA PRO A 56 3.38 15.84 -7.80
C PRO A 56 4.55 15.38 -8.66
N ASP A 57 4.25 14.84 -9.84
CA ASP A 57 5.23 14.42 -10.85
C ASP A 57 6.16 13.25 -10.45
N ARG A 58 5.89 12.56 -9.33
CA ARG A 58 6.58 11.32 -8.98
C ARG A 58 5.60 10.16 -8.81
N PRO A 59 5.72 9.08 -9.61
CA PRO A 59 4.92 7.89 -9.40
C PRO A 59 5.28 7.25 -8.07
N ALA A 60 4.27 6.87 -7.29
CA ALA A 60 4.40 6.18 -6.03
C ALA A 60 3.91 4.74 -6.15
N VAL A 61 4.57 3.80 -5.46
CA VAL A 61 4.25 2.38 -5.50
C VAL A 61 4.31 1.80 -4.10
N ILE A 62 3.33 0.96 -3.76
CA ILE A 62 3.30 0.12 -2.57
C ILE A 62 3.56 -1.31 -3.03
N SER A 63 4.72 -1.86 -2.72
CA SER A 63 5.06 -3.24 -3.08
C SER A 63 5.61 -4.01 -1.88
N HIS A 64 5.13 -5.22 -1.67
CA HIS A 64 5.64 -6.11 -0.63
C HIS A 64 5.44 -7.58 -1.02
N GLU A 65 6.40 -8.42 -0.66
CA GLU A 65 6.32 -9.86 -0.84
C GLU A 65 6.54 -10.52 0.52
N PHE A 66 5.48 -11.11 1.05
CA PHE A 66 5.56 -11.90 2.27
C PHE A 66 6.28 -13.22 1.97
N LYS A 67 7.13 -13.66 2.90
CA LYS A 67 7.83 -14.95 2.86
C LYS A 67 7.01 -16.04 3.54
#